data_AF-A0A7J6SXJ6-F1
#
_entry.id   AF-A0A7J6SXJ6-F1
#
_cell.length_a   1.000
_cell.length_b   1.000
_cell.length_c   1.000
_cell.angle_alpha   90.00
_cell.angle_beta   90.00
_cell.angle_gamma   90.00
#
_symmetry.space_group_name_H-M   'P 1'
#
loop_
_entity.id
_entity.type
_entity.pdbx_description
1 polymer ?
#
loop_
_entity_poly.entity_id
_entity_poly.type
_entity_poly.pdbx_seq_one_letter_code
_entity_poly.pdbx_strand_id
1 'polypeptide(L)'
;MQYLAAMGPPGGGKNDITDRYSRQFNLIFVTPFDDESLARIFTTMVQKFFGVMPREVAGNAATVVAATIEVYNTMSAEMLPTPAKSHYTFNLRDLSKVFQGICQCTRESLPKVDDLAKCWMHECQRVFEDRLVNKPDRNWFFFLIKRLLDRHFKKQYDQVVKQEPIVFASFVDPKSTSYMEVQDHQKLQEKMNTCLEDFNAVSKIRMDLVLFTAFIQHICRVVRVLKLPL
;
A
#
# COMPACT_ATOMS: atom_id res chain seq x y z
N MET A 1 -31.12 24.12 9.84
CA MET A 1 -30.25 23.25 9.02
C MET A 1 -28.94 23.98 8.79
N GLN A 2 -27.82 23.28 8.89
CA GLN A 2 -26.50 23.77 8.52
C GLN A 2 -26.02 22.96 7.32
N TYR A 3 -25.43 23.62 6.33
CA TYR A 3 -24.94 22.99 5.11
C TYR A 3 -23.41 23.07 5.05
N LEU A 4 -22.78 21.97 4.68
CA LEU A 4 -21.35 21.89 4.42
C LEU A 4 -21.14 21.25 3.04
N ALA A 5 -20.26 21.83 2.23
CA ALA A 5 -19.92 21.32 0.90
C ALA A 5 -18.39 21.35 0.71
N ALA A 6 -17.87 20.44 -0.12
CA ALA A 6 -16.46 20.38 -0.48
C ALA A 6 -16.32 20.15 -1.99
N MET A 7 -15.31 20.75 -2.60
CA MET A 7 -14.97 20.57 -4.01
C MET A 7 -13.46 20.49 -4.19
N GLY A 8 -13.01 19.85 -5.28
CA GLY A 8 -11.62 19.95 -5.70
C GLY A 8 -11.32 21.33 -6.30
N PRO A 9 -10.05 21.77 -6.33
CA PRO A 9 -9.69 23.03 -6.96
C PRO A 9 -10.09 23.02 -8.45
N PRO A 10 -10.59 24.15 -8.97
CA PRO A 10 -10.92 24.29 -10.38
C PRO A 10 -9.68 24.14 -11.26
N GLY A 11 -9.87 23.59 -12.47
CA GLY A 11 -8.78 23.29 -13.41
C GLY A 11 -8.59 21.79 -13.68
N GLY A 12 -7.78 21.47 -14.69
CA GLY A 12 -7.54 20.08 -15.12
C GLY A 12 -8.81 19.32 -15.56
N GLY A 13 -9.79 20.04 -16.14
CA GLY A 13 -11.09 19.47 -16.56
C GLY A 13 -12.18 19.51 -15.50
N LYS A 14 -11.94 20.10 -14.32
CA LYS A 14 -12.96 20.33 -13.28
C LYS A 14 -13.63 21.69 -13.47
N ASN A 15 -14.95 21.70 -13.23
CA ASN A 15 -15.78 22.90 -13.39
C ASN A 15 -15.52 23.94 -12.30
N ASP A 16 -15.62 25.21 -12.69
CA ASP A 16 -15.64 26.33 -11.77
C ASP A 16 -16.96 26.40 -10.97
N ILE A 17 -16.87 26.92 -9.75
CA ILE A 17 -18.03 27.24 -8.92
C ILE A 17 -18.67 28.54 -9.40
N THR A 18 -19.99 28.57 -9.55
CA THR A 18 -20.70 29.81 -9.92
C THR A 18 -20.78 30.78 -8.74
N ASP A 19 -20.66 32.08 -9.02
CA ASP A 19 -20.72 33.13 -7.99
C ASP A 19 -22.04 33.15 -7.20
N ARG A 20 -23.14 32.76 -7.86
CA ARG A 20 -24.45 32.66 -7.21
C ARG A 20 -24.44 31.60 -6.11
N TYR A 21 -23.75 30.49 -6.34
CA TYR A 21 -23.63 29.41 -5.37
C TYR A 21 -22.61 29.76 -4.28
N SER A 22 -21.44 30.31 -4.65
CA SER A 22 -20.42 30.68 -3.67
C SER A 22 -20.90 31.76 -2.68
N ARG A 23 -21.77 32.69 -3.09
CA ARG A 23 -22.35 33.72 -2.19
C ARG A 23 -23.16 33.14 -1.02
N GLN A 24 -23.62 31.89 -1.11
CA GLN A 24 -24.37 31.23 -0.05
C GLN A 24 -23.48 30.55 1.00
N PHE A 25 -22.17 30.45 0.74
CA PHE A 25 -21.22 29.72 1.58
C PHE A 25 -20.03 30.60 1.95
N ASN A 26 -19.43 30.31 3.10
CA ASN A 26 -18.09 30.81 3.42
C ASN A 26 -17.06 29.85 2.79
N LEU A 27 -16.22 30.36 1.90
CA LEU A 27 -15.19 29.58 1.23
C LEU A 27 -13.95 29.47 2.12
N ILE A 28 -13.50 28.24 2.37
CA ILE A 28 -12.26 27.94 3.09
C ILE A 28 -11.37 27.13 2.15
N PHE A 29 -10.15 27.61 1.91
CA PHE A 29 -9.17 26.93 1.08
C PHE A 29 -8.26 26.07 1.96
N VAL A 30 -8.20 24.78 1.67
CA VAL A 30 -7.26 23.85 2.33
C VAL A 30 -6.01 23.77 1.48
N THR A 31 -4.90 24.32 1.98
CA THR A 31 -3.60 24.20 1.33
C THR A 31 -3.03 22.79 1.53
N PRO A 32 -2.18 22.30 0.61
CA PRO A 32 -1.44 21.07 0.83
C PRO A 32 -0.62 21.15 2.12
N PHE A 33 -0.50 20.01 2.81
CA PHE A 33 0.35 19.90 3.99
C PHE A 33 1.82 19.90 3.59
N ASP A 34 2.66 20.54 4.39
CA ASP A 34 4.11 20.44 4.32
C ASP A 34 4.60 19.09 4.87
N ASP A 35 5.81 18.70 4.47
CA ASP A 35 6.40 17.40 4.83
C ASP A 35 6.55 17.23 6.36
N GLU A 36 6.82 18.31 7.11
CA GLU A 36 6.94 18.26 8.57
C GLU A 36 5.58 17.96 9.23
N SER A 37 4.52 18.64 8.78
CA SER A 37 3.15 18.33 9.21
C SER A 37 2.76 16.90 8.88
N LEU A 38 3.04 16.42 7.67
CA LEU A 38 2.76 15.03 7.27
C LEU A 38 3.51 14.04 8.15
N ALA A 39 4.81 14.28 8.38
CA ALA A 39 5.64 13.43 9.24
C ALA A 39 5.07 13.35 10.64
N ARG A 40 4.65 14.48 11.24
CA ARG A 40 4.04 14.50 12.58
C ARG A 40 2.70 13.75 12.62
N ILE A 41 1.82 13.97 11.66
CA ILE A 41 0.50 13.33 11.60
C ILE A 41 0.65 11.81 11.48
N PHE A 42 1.44 11.33 10.53
CA PHE A 42 1.58 9.89 10.31
C PHE A 42 2.44 9.21 11.37
N THR A 43 3.46 9.88 11.91
CA THR A 43 4.26 9.31 13.01
C THR A 43 3.43 9.10 14.25
N THR A 44 2.59 10.06 14.65
CA THR A 44 1.70 9.89 15.82
C THR A 44 0.70 8.74 15.62
N MET A 45 0.16 8.60 14.41
CA MET A 45 -0.74 7.49 14.06
C MET A 45 -0.03 6.13 14.12
N VAL A 46 1.12 6.00 13.45
CA VAL A 46 1.89 4.75 13.36
C VAL A 46 2.44 4.35 14.73
N GLN A 47 2.93 5.30 15.53
CA GLN A 47 3.42 5.03 16.89
C GLN A 47 2.33 4.43 17.79
N LYS A 48 1.10 4.94 17.72
CA LYS A 48 -0.02 4.38 18.49
C LYS A 48 -0.26 2.91 18.13
N PHE A 49 -0.21 2.58 16.85
CA PHE A 49 -0.34 1.21 16.38
C PHE A 49 0.87 0.35 16.78
N PHE A 50 2.08 0.89 16.67
CA PHE A 50 3.32 0.19 16.99
C PHE A 50 3.52 -0.02 18.49
N GLY A 51 2.74 0.63 19.36
CA GLY A 51 2.82 0.47 20.80
C GLY A 51 2.62 -0.98 21.30
N VAL A 52 1.95 -1.84 20.52
CA VAL A 52 1.77 -3.27 20.84
C VAL A 52 2.83 -4.19 20.21
N MET A 53 3.66 -3.65 19.31
CA MET A 53 4.71 -4.36 18.59
C MET A 53 5.97 -4.54 19.44
N PRO A 54 6.94 -5.37 19.01
CA PRO A 54 8.24 -5.46 19.68
C PRO A 54 8.95 -4.10 19.71
N ARG A 55 9.69 -3.81 20.78
CA ARG A 55 10.33 -2.49 21.01
C ARG A 55 11.20 -2.03 19.83
N GLU A 56 11.92 -2.95 19.20
CA GLU A 56 12.76 -2.66 18.04
C GLU A 56 11.95 -2.18 16.83
N VAL A 57 10.81 -2.83 16.57
CA VAL A 57 9.88 -2.45 15.49
C VAL A 57 9.22 -1.11 15.83
N ALA A 58 8.81 -0.93 17.09
CA ALA A 58 8.17 0.29 17.54
C ALA A 58 9.07 1.54 17.42
N GLY A 59 10.38 1.39 17.68
CA GLY A 59 11.36 2.46 17.49
C GLY A 59 11.53 2.93 16.04
N ASN A 60 11.10 2.13 15.06
CA ASN A 60 11.24 2.43 13.64
C ASN A 60 10.00 3.13 13.02
N ALA A 61 9.01 3.53 13.83
CA ALA A 61 7.81 4.22 13.34
C ALA A 61 8.14 5.48 12.51
N ALA A 62 9.01 6.35 13.03
CA ALA A 62 9.42 7.57 12.34
C ALA A 62 10.19 7.26 11.04
N THR A 63 11.03 6.22 11.05
CA THR A 63 11.78 5.74 9.88
C THR A 63 10.85 5.33 8.74
N VAL A 64 9.83 4.51 9.05
CA VAL A 64 8.83 4.06 8.07
C VAL A 64 8.07 5.26 7.48
N VAL A 65 7.70 6.22 8.33
CA VAL A 65 6.95 7.40 7.90
C VAL A 65 7.79 8.28 6.97
N ALA A 66 9.03 8.59 7.36
CA ALA A 66 9.95 9.38 6.54
C ALA A 66 10.21 8.71 5.18
N ALA A 67 10.46 7.40 5.18
CA ALA A 67 10.67 6.64 3.95
C ALA A 67 9.44 6.68 3.02
N THR A 68 8.23 6.57 3.59
CA THR A 68 6.98 6.58 2.81
C THR A 68 6.66 7.96 2.23
N ILE A 69 6.92 9.04 2.99
CA ILE A 69 6.80 10.42 2.50
C ILE A 69 7.77 10.64 1.33
N GLU A 70 9.01 10.15 1.44
CA GLU A 70 9.99 10.28 0.36
C GLU A 70 9.59 9.48 -0.91
N VAL A 71 9.02 8.28 -0.75
CA VAL A 71 8.42 7.53 -1.87
C VAL A 71 7.35 8.37 -2.55
N TYR A 72 6.42 8.93 -1.78
CA TYR A 72 5.30 9.72 -2.30
C TYR A 72 5.77 10.98 -3.03
N ASN A 73 6.70 11.74 -2.45
CA ASN A 73 7.22 12.96 -3.05
C ASN A 73 7.99 12.66 -4.34
N THR A 74 8.81 11.60 -4.34
CA THR A 74 9.56 11.20 -5.54
C THR A 74 8.63 10.69 -6.65
N MET A 75 7.64 9.86 -6.31
CA MET A 75 6.64 9.36 -7.26
C MET A 75 5.80 10.49 -7.86
N SER A 76 5.35 11.42 -7.02
CA SER A 76 4.52 12.55 -7.47
C SER A 76 5.29 13.52 -8.36
N ALA A 77 6.61 13.65 -8.17
CA ALA A 77 7.46 14.51 -8.98
C ALA A 77 7.89 13.87 -10.31
N GLU A 78 8.31 12.60 -10.29
CA GLU A 78 8.92 11.95 -11.47
C GLU A 78 7.90 11.20 -12.35
N MET A 79 6.82 10.67 -11.77
CA MET A 79 5.83 9.85 -12.49
C MET A 79 4.55 10.64 -12.79
N LEU A 80 4.69 11.67 -13.64
CA LEU A 80 3.58 12.55 -14.01
C LEU A 80 2.57 11.87 -14.96
N PRO A 81 1.26 12.21 -14.83
CA PRO A 81 0.25 11.71 -15.74
C PRO A 81 0.46 12.26 -17.16
N THR A 82 0.51 11.37 -18.13
CA THR A 82 0.54 11.70 -19.57
C THR A 82 -0.72 11.18 -20.23
N PRO A 83 -1.09 11.60 -21.45
CA PRO A 83 -2.26 11.05 -22.15
C PRO A 83 -2.23 9.51 -22.27
N ALA A 84 -1.05 8.92 -22.42
CA ALA A 84 -0.86 7.46 -22.45
C ALA A 84 -0.90 6.80 -21.05
N LYS A 85 -0.67 7.56 -19.98
CA LYS A 85 -0.58 7.11 -18.58
C LYS A 85 -1.41 8.00 -17.65
N SER A 86 -2.64 8.28 -18.02
CA SER A 86 -3.52 9.25 -17.32
C SER A 86 -3.87 8.82 -15.90
N HIS A 87 -3.78 7.53 -15.60
CA HIS A 87 -4.04 6.93 -14.30
C HIS A 87 -2.86 7.05 -13.31
N TYR A 88 -1.71 7.60 -13.73
CA TYR A 88 -0.57 7.90 -12.86
C TYR A 88 -0.85 9.15 -12.03
N THR A 89 -1.87 9.06 -11.18
CA THR A 89 -2.26 10.11 -10.24
C THR A 89 -1.96 9.63 -8.84
N PHE A 90 -1.19 10.41 -8.10
CA PHE A 90 -0.82 10.13 -6.71
C PHE A 90 -1.34 11.25 -5.82
N ASN A 91 -1.87 10.89 -4.66
CA ASN A 91 -2.41 11.85 -3.69
C ASN A 91 -2.13 11.40 -2.26
N LEU A 92 -2.44 12.26 -1.28
CA LEU A 92 -2.21 11.98 0.14
C LEU A 92 -2.95 10.74 0.67
N ARG A 93 -4.02 10.27 0.01
CA ARG A 93 -4.68 9.02 0.39
C ARG A 93 -3.77 7.81 0.18
N ASP A 94 -2.82 7.90 -0.75
CA ASP A 94 -1.89 6.83 -1.03
C ASP A 94 -0.92 6.61 0.13
N LEU A 95 -0.48 7.68 0.80
CA LEU A 95 0.25 7.58 2.07
C LEU A 95 -0.57 6.82 3.12
N SER A 96 -1.82 7.23 3.34
CA SER A 96 -2.70 6.57 4.30
C SER A 96 -2.93 5.09 3.98
N LYS A 97 -3.03 4.70 2.70
CA LYS A 97 -3.19 3.31 2.28
C LYS A 97 -1.98 2.45 2.60
N VAL A 98 -0.76 2.99 2.48
CA VAL A 98 0.47 2.26 2.86
C VAL A 98 0.44 1.96 4.36
N PHE A 99 0.19 2.98 5.18
CA PHE A 99 0.12 2.78 6.64
C PHE A 99 -1.05 1.89 7.05
N GLN A 100 -2.21 2.01 6.40
CA GLN A 100 -3.35 1.14 6.66
C GLN A 100 -3.01 -0.33 6.39
N GLY A 101 -2.23 -0.62 5.34
CA GLY A 101 -1.73 -1.96 5.04
C GLY A 101 -0.77 -2.49 6.10
N ILE A 102 0.21 -1.67 6.50
CA ILE A 102 1.16 -2.01 7.59
C ILE A 102 0.40 -2.25 8.90
N CYS A 103 -0.65 -1.48 9.15
CA CYS A 103 -1.49 -1.59 10.33
C CYS A 103 -2.38 -2.85 10.36
N GLN A 104 -2.41 -3.67 9.31
CA GLN A 104 -3.06 -4.99 9.35
C GLN A 104 -2.18 -6.07 9.96
N CYS A 105 -0.87 -5.86 10.03
CA CYS A 105 0.05 -6.83 10.60
C CYS A 105 -0.08 -6.93 12.11
N THR A 106 0.14 -8.11 12.68
CA THR A 106 0.14 -8.30 14.14
C THR A 106 1.58 -8.35 14.66
N ARG A 107 1.72 -8.42 15.99
CA ARG A 107 3.01 -8.64 16.66
C ARG A 107 3.72 -9.90 16.16
N GLU A 108 2.95 -10.93 15.82
CA GLU A 108 3.45 -12.19 15.28
C GLU A 108 3.90 -12.05 13.83
N SER A 109 3.23 -11.19 13.06
CA SER A 109 3.60 -10.91 11.66
C SER A 109 4.91 -10.14 11.54
N LEU A 110 5.24 -9.26 12.49
CA LEU A 110 6.40 -8.37 12.46
C LEU A 110 7.29 -8.55 13.70
N PRO A 111 7.99 -9.70 13.84
CA PRO A 111 8.85 -9.92 14.99
C PRO A 111 10.16 -9.11 14.92
N LYS A 112 10.68 -8.83 13.72
CA LYS A 112 11.94 -8.11 13.51
C LYS A 112 11.76 -6.88 12.62
N VAL A 113 12.74 -5.98 12.68
CA VAL A 113 12.82 -4.81 11.79
C VAL A 113 12.92 -5.22 10.31
N ASP A 114 13.52 -6.38 10.01
CA ASP A 114 13.54 -6.91 8.63
C ASP A 114 12.14 -7.21 8.09
N ASP A 115 11.27 -7.77 8.92
CA ASP A 115 9.90 -8.11 8.53
C ASP A 115 9.06 -6.84 8.34
N LEU A 116 9.29 -5.82 9.18
CA LEU A 116 8.73 -4.48 8.98
C LEU A 116 9.20 -3.86 7.66
N ALA A 117 10.48 -3.94 7.34
CA ALA A 117 11.01 -3.41 6.09
C ALA A 117 10.41 -4.13 4.87
N LYS A 118 10.27 -5.46 4.92
CA LYS A 118 9.60 -6.24 3.87
C LYS A 118 8.13 -5.88 3.73
N CYS A 119 7.42 -5.72 4.84
CA CYS A 119 6.03 -5.28 4.86
C CYS A 119 5.89 -3.88 4.23
N TRP A 120 6.72 -2.92 4.64
CA TRP A 120 6.73 -1.57 4.08
C TRP A 120 6.99 -1.57 2.56
N MET A 121 8.00 -2.32 2.10
CA MET A 121 8.27 -2.47 0.66
C MET A 121 7.07 -3.07 -0.08
N HIS A 122 6.51 -4.16 0.45
CA HIS A 122 5.31 -4.80 -0.12
C HIS A 122 4.15 -3.82 -0.23
N GLU A 123 3.84 -3.08 0.84
CA GLU A 123 2.74 -2.11 0.84
C GLU A 123 2.99 -0.96 -0.13
N CYS A 124 4.23 -0.49 -0.26
CA CYS A 124 4.59 0.50 -1.28
C CYS A 124 4.37 -0.04 -2.70
N GLN A 125 4.73 -1.29 -2.98
CA GLN A 125 4.47 -1.94 -4.28
C GLN A 125 2.96 -2.03 -4.57
N ARG A 126 2.15 -2.43 -3.58
CA ARG A 126 0.70 -2.58 -3.75
C ARG A 126 -0.02 -1.24 -3.97
N VAL A 127 0.48 -0.16 -3.37
CA VAL A 127 -0.16 1.16 -3.49
C VAL A 127 0.31 1.93 -4.72
N PHE A 128 1.60 1.87 -5.04
CA PHE A 128 2.23 2.69 -6.09
C PHE A 128 2.57 1.88 -7.34
N GLU A 129 3.32 0.76 -7.20
CA GLU A 129 3.79 -0.02 -8.35
C GLU A 129 2.66 -0.67 -9.15
N ASP A 130 1.58 -1.12 -8.49
CA ASP A 130 0.45 -1.77 -9.16
C ASP A 130 -0.26 -0.86 -10.19
N ARG A 131 -0.06 0.47 -10.15
CA ARG A 131 -0.53 1.40 -11.19
C ARG A 131 0.39 1.49 -12.39
N LEU A 132 1.64 1.04 -12.27
CA LEU A 132 2.63 1.16 -13.32
C LEU A 132 2.43 0.09 -14.39
N VAL A 133 2.37 0.52 -15.65
CA VAL A 133 2.11 -0.37 -16.79
C VAL A 133 3.41 -0.91 -17.38
N ASN A 134 4.41 -0.02 -17.52
CA ASN A 134 5.62 -0.32 -18.27
C ASN A 134 6.68 -0.99 -17.39
N LYS A 135 7.40 -1.97 -17.95
CA LYS A 135 8.54 -2.62 -17.26
C LYS A 135 9.63 -1.62 -16.84
N PRO A 136 10.03 -0.64 -17.68
CA PRO A 136 10.97 0.41 -17.25
C PRO A 136 10.51 1.17 -16.01
N ASP A 137 9.24 1.58 -15.93
CA ASP A 137 8.70 2.32 -14.79
C ASP A 137 8.73 1.45 -13.52
N ARG A 138 8.36 0.17 -13.63
CA ARG A 138 8.41 -0.80 -12.52
C ARG A 138 9.85 -1.02 -12.04
N ASN A 139 10.80 -1.16 -12.96
CA ASN A 139 12.21 -1.28 -12.63
C ASN A 139 12.73 -0.02 -11.93
N TRP A 140 12.38 1.16 -12.42
CA TRP A 140 12.72 2.43 -11.77
C TRP A 140 12.16 2.48 -10.34
N PHE A 141 10.90 2.08 -10.14
CA PHE A 141 10.30 2.03 -8.81
C PHE A 141 11.01 1.04 -7.89
N PHE A 142 11.38 -0.13 -8.41
CA PHE A 142 12.15 -1.12 -7.68
C PHE A 142 13.50 -0.57 -7.21
N PHE A 143 14.23 0.16 -8.07
CA PHE A 143 15.48 0.82 -7.69
C PHE A 143 15.27 1.95 -6.69
N LEU A 144 14.19 2.72 -6.81
CA LEU A 144 13.80 3.72 -5.81
C LEU A 144 13.62 3.07 -4.43
N ILE A 145 12.84 1.99 -4.34
CA ILE A 145 12.60 1.28 -3.08
C ILE A 145 13.91 0.71 -2.49
N LYS A 146 14.77 0.11 -3.31
CA LYS A 146 16.10 -0.37 -2.86
C LYS A 146 16.93 0.76 -2.25
N ARG A 147 16.97 1.92 -2.92
CA ARG A 147 17.70 3.10 -2.45
C ARG A 147 17.14 3.64 -1.13
N LEU A 148 15.82 3.70 -1.00
CA LEU A 148 15.17 4.22 0.20
C LEU A 148 15.27 3.24 1.39
N LEU A 149 15.25 1.94 1.12
CA LEU A 149 15.54 0.91 2.12
C LEU A 149 16.92 1.12 2.74
N ASP A 150 17.96 1.27 1.90
CA ASP A 150 19.33 1.51 2.37
C ASP A 150 19.44 2.85 3.11
N ARG A 151 18.82 3.91 2.58
CA ARG A 151 18.86 5.24 3.19
C ARG A 151 18.23 5.30 4.59
N HIS A 152 17.01 4.78 4.73
CA HIS A 152 16.21 4.93 5.95
C HIS A 152 16.41 3.78 6.93
N PHE A 153 16.37 2.53 6.46
CA PHE A 153 16.51 1.36 7.32
C PHE A 153 17.97 0.94 7.53
N LYS A 154 18.92 1.50 6.76
CA LYS A 154 20.34 1.11 6.77
C LYS A 154 20.54 -0.37 6.47
N LYS A 155 19.72 -0.90 5.55
CA LYS A 155 19.74 -2.31 5.14
C LYS A 155 19.81 -2.44 3.64
N GLN A 156 20.61 -3.40 3.19
CA GLN A 156 20.66 -3.76 1.78
C GLN A 156 19.53 -4.71 1.43
N TYR A 157 18.96 -4.52 0.24
CA TYR A 157 17.83 -5.34 -0.22
C TYR A 157 18.14 -6.84 -0.20
N ASP A 158 19.30 -7.24 -0.71
CA ASP A 158 19.68 -8.65 -0.85
C ASP A 158 19.94 -9.34 0.51
N GLN A 159 20.14 -8.56 1.58
CA GLN A 159 20.27 -9.10 2.94
C GLN A 159 18.91 -9.33 3.61
N VAL A 160 17.92 -8.50 3.27
CA VAL A 160 16.57 -8.53 3.85
C VAL A 160 15.67 -9.49 3.09
N VAL A 161 15.74 -9.47 1.76
CA VAL A 161 14.87 -10.24 0.87
C VAL A 161 15.65 -11.45 0.36
N LYS A 162 15.34 -12.62 0.92
CA LYS A 162 15.95 -13.89 0.53
C LYS A 162 15.18 -14.63 -0.56
N GLN A 163 13.90 -14.27 -0.72
CA GLN A 163 12.99 -14.92 -1.64
C GLN A 163 12.10 -13.87 -2.28
N GLU A 164 12.04 -13.91 -3.61
CA GLU A 164 11.15 -13.09 -4.42
C GLU A 164 10.07 -13.98 -5.03
N PRO A 165 8.84 -13.49 -5.25
CA PRO A 165 8.28 -12.20 -4.81
C PRO A 165 8.04 -12.12 -3.28
N ILE A 166 8.05 -10.91 -2.72
CA ILE A 166 7.52 -10.69 -1.36
C ILE A 166 5.99 -10.74 -1.45
N VAL A 167 5.36 -11.65 -0.71
CA VAL A 167 3.90 -11.79 -0.67
C VAL A 167 3.44 -11.81 0.78
N PHE A 168 2.53 -10.90 1.13
CA PHE A 168 1.82 -10.93 2.39
C PHE A 168 0.39 -11.41 2.19
N ALA A 169 -0.04 -12.38 3.00
CA ALA A 169 -1.37 -12.97 2.94
C ALA A 169 -1.89 -13.31 4.34
N SER A 170 -3.20 -13.46 4.45
CA SER A 170 -3.92 -13.68 5.72
C SER A 170 -4.87 -14.88 5.69
N PHE A 171 -4.70 -15.77 4.72
CA PHE A 171 -5.56 -16.95 4.50
C PHE A 171 -4.77 -18.25 4.29
N VAL A 172 -3.44 -18.18 4.41
CA VAL A 172 -2.57 -19.34 4.20
C VAL A 172 -2.61 -20.27 5.41
N ASP A 173 -2.58 -19.72 6.62
CA ASP A 173 -2.71 -20.51 7.83
C ASP A 173 -4.19 -20.65 8.23
N PRO A 174 -4.75 -21.87 8.30
CA PRO A 174 -6.11 -22.07 8.79
C PRO A 174 -6.29 -21.68 10.27
N LYS A 175 -5.21 -21.58 11.06
CA LYS A 175 -5.26 -21.25 12.49
C LYS A 175 -5.16 -19.75 12.77
N SER A 176 -4.66 -18.95 11.82
CA SER A 176 -4.43 -17.52 12.01
C SER A 176 -4.85 -16.76 10.76
N THR A 177 -5.75 -15.79 10.95
CA THR A 177 -6.15 -14.84 9.90
C THR A 177 -5.24 -13.59 9.87
N SER A 178 -4.09 -13.66 10.54
CA SER A 178 -3.13 -12.55 10.61
C SER A 178 -2.50 -12.27 9.26
N TYR A 179 -2.31 -11.00 8.93
CA TYR A 179 -1.63 -10.58 7.70
C TYR A 179 -0.11 -10.71 7.87
N MET A 180 0.51 -11.70 7.22
CA MET A 180 1.92 -12.05 7.43
C MET A 180 2.62 -12.45 6.12
N GLU A 181 3.95 -12.40 6.13
CA GLU A 181 4.78 -12.81 5.01
C GLU A 181 4.63 -14.32 4.75
N VAL A 182 4.41 -14.68 3.50
CA VAL A 182 4.40 -16.07 3.04
C VAL A 182 5.83 -16.45 2.63
N GLN A 183 6.54 -17.17 3.49
CA GLN A 183 7.88 -17.67 3.17
C GLN A 183 7.81 -18.88 2.23
N ASP A 184 6.84 -19.77 2.44
CA ASP A 184 6.68 -20.96 1.59
C ASP A 184 5.64 -20.71 0.48
N HIS A 185 6.13 -20.45 -0.73
CA HIS A 185 5.28 -20.24 -1.91
C HIS A 185 4.61 -21.53 -2.39
N GLN A 186 5.18 -22.71 -2.11
CA GLN A 186 4.55 -23.99 -2.45
C GLN A 186 3.30 -24.20 -1.59
N LYS A 187 3.41 -23.95 -0.28
CA LYS A 187 2.26 -23.99 0.63
C LYS A 187 1.13 -23.03 0.21
N LEU A 188 1.48 -21.83 -0.26
CA LEU A 188 0.50 -20.88 -0.80
C LEU A 188 -0.19 -21.41 -2.08
N GLN A 189 0.58 -22.03 -2.97
CA GLN A 189 0.05 -22.64 -4.19
C GLN A 189 -0.89 -23.82 -3.88
N GLU A 190 -0.48 -24.72 -2.99
CA GLU A 190 -1.31 -25.83 -2.51
C GLU A 190 -2.61 -25.32 -1.90
N LYS A 191 -2.54 -24.33 -1.01
CA LYS A 191 -3.73 -23.74 -0.39
C LYS A 191 -4.68 -23.14 -1.42
N MET A 192 -4.14 -22.48 -2.45
CA MET A 192 -4.96 -21.88 -3.51
C MET A 192 -5.61 -22.95 -4.40
N ASN A 193 -4.91 -24.05 -4.68
CA ASN A 193 -5.49 -25.20 -5.39
C ASN A 193 -6.65 -25.81 -4.60
N THR A 194 -6.48 -26.01 -3.29
CA THR A 194 -7.58 -26.48 -2.43
C THR A 194 -8.78 -25.53 -2.47
N CYS A 195 -8.56 -24.23 -2.40
CA CYS A 195 -9.64 -23.25 -2.52
C CYS A 195 -10.36 -23.28 -3.89
N LEU A 196 -9.63 -23.58 -4.97
CA LEU A 196 -10.21 -23.76 -6.30
C LEU A 196 -11.05 -25.04 -6.38
N GLU A 197 -10.59 -26.13 -5.79
CA GLU A 197 -11.33 -27.39 -5.67
C GLU A 197 -12.61 -27.20 -4.85
N ASP A 198 -12.53 -26.53 -3.70
CA ASP A 198 -13.67 -26.19 -2.86
C ASP A 198 -14.70 -25.35 -3.63
N PHE A 199 -14.24 -24.34 -4.39
CA PHE A 199 -15.11 -23.53 -5.24
C PHE A 199 -15.81 -24.39 -6.30
N ASN A 200 -15.06 -25.28 -6.97
CA ASN A 200 -15.59 -26.16 -8.01
C ASN A 200 -16.56 -27.21 -7.46
N ALA A 201 -16.47 -27.58 -6.19
CA ALA A 201 -17.40 -28.49 -5.53
C ALA A 201 -18.75 -27.81 -5.22
N VAL A 202 -18.75 -26.51 -4.91
CA VAL A 202 -19.96 -25.76 -4.54
C VAL A 202 -20.61 -25.07 -5.74
N SER A 203 -19.82 -24.63 -6.72
CA SER A 203 -20.28 -23.88 -7.88
C SER A 203 -20.87 -24.78 -8.97
N LYS A 204 -21.95 -24.31 -9.61
CA LYS A 204 -22.51 -24.95 -10.82
C LYS A 204 -21.62 -24.79 -12.05
N ILE A 205 -20.78 -23.75 -12.08
CA ILE A 205 -19.84 -23.48 -13.16
C ILE A 205 -18.45 -23.84 -12.65
N ARG A 206 -17.86 -24.87 -13.26
CA ARG A 206 -16.50 -25.30 -12.95
C ARG A 206 -15.48 -24.37 -13.61
N MET A 207 -14.49 -23.94 -12.85
CA MET A 207 -13.33 -23.19 -13.31
C MET A 207 -12.12 -24.12 -13.39
N ASP A 208 -11.59 -24.31 -14.60
CA ASP A 208 -10.36 -25.08 -14.83
C ASP A 208 -9.19 -24.10 -15.04
N LEU A 209 -8.63 -23.64 -13.92
CA LEU A 209 -7.57 -22.64 -13.89
C LEU A 209 -6.25 -23.27 -13.47
N VAL A 210 -5.20 -23.00 -14.24
CA VAL A 210 -3.83 -23.34 -13.85
C VAL A 210 -3.27 -22.21 -12.99
N LEU A 211 -3.07 -22.47 -11.70
CA LEU A 211 -2.60 -21.49 -10.73
C LEU A 211 -1.06 -21.42 -10.74
N PHE A 212 -0.52 -20.49 -11.55
CA PHE A 212 0.91 -20.14 -11.55
C PHE A 212 1.19 -18.89 -10.69
N THR A 213 2.45 -18.65 -10.34
CA THR A 213 2.87 -17.64 -9.35
C THR A 213 2.29 -16.24 -9.60
N ALA A 214 2.32 -15.74 -10.83
CA ALA A 214 1.80 -14.41 -11.13
C ALA A 214 0.27 -14.32 -10.97
N PHE A 215 -0.46 -15.41 -11.25
CA PHE A 215 -1.89 -15.50 -11.02
C PHE A 215 -2.22 -15.51 -9.51
N ILE A 216 -1.45 -16.28 -8.72
CA ILE A 216 -1.57 -16.30 -7.26
C ILE A 216 -1.31 -14.91 -6.67
N GLN A 217 -0.26 -14.21 -7.11
CA GLN A 217 0.00 -12.83 -6.70
C GLN A 217 -1.19 -11.91 -7.01
N HIS A 218 -1.81 -12.07 -8.18
CA HIS A 218 -2.97 -11.27 -8.54
C HIS A 218 -4.15 -11.52 -7.60
N ILE A 219 -4.43 -12.77 -7.25
CA ILE A 219 -5.44 -13.11 -6.24
C ILE A 219 -5.09 -12.48 -4.88
N CYS A 220 -3.83 -12.58 -4.43
CA CYS A 220 -3.41 -11.96 -3.18
C CYS A 220 -3.66 -10.44 -3.17
N ARG A 221 -3.44 -9.75 -4.31
CA ARG A 221 -3.77 -8.32 -4.45
C ARG A 221 -5.26 -8.08 -4.30
N VAL A 222 -6.10 -8.88 -4.96
CA VAL A 222 -7.57 -8.77 -4.85
C VAL A 222 -8.03 -9.00 -3.41
N VAL A 223 -7.56 -10.06 -2.75
CA VAL A 223 -7.92 -10.36 -1.36
C VAL A 223 -7.49 -9.23 -0.42
N ARG A 224 -6.30 -8.64 -0.61
CA ARG A 224 -5.84 -7.47 0.15
C ARG A 224 -6.82 -6.30 0.01
N VAL A 225 -7.25 -5.99 -1.21
CA VAL A 225 -8.19 -4.89 -1.47
C VAL A 225 -9.56 -5.18 -0.83
N LEU A 226 -10.05 -6.41 -0.92
CA LEU A 226 -11.35 -6.79 -0.34
C LEU A 226 -11.38 -6.78 1.19
N LYS A 227 -10.22 -6.98 1.85
CA LYS A 227 -10.12 -6.93 3.31
C LYS A 227 -9.96 -5.53 3.89
N LEU A 228 -9.62 -4.54 3.08
CA LEU A 228 -9.51 -3.15 3.53
C LEU A 228 -10.91 -2.54 3.69
N PRO A 229 -11.25 -1.96 4.85
CA PRO A 229 -12.50 -1.21 4.98
C PRO A 229 -12.48 0.00 4.04
N LEU A 230 -13.60 0.21 3.34
CA LEU A 230 -13.83 1.30 2.39
C LEU A 230 -13.93 2.67 3.08
#